data_AF-A0A964Y1A9-F1
#
_entry.id   AF-A0A964Y1A9-F1
#
_cell.length_a   1.000
_cell.length_b   1.000
_cell.length_c   1.000
_cell.angle_alpha   90.00
_cell.angle_beta   90.00
_cell.angle_gamma   90.00
#
_symmetry.space_group_name_H-M   'P 1'
#
loop_
_entity.id
_entity.type
_entity.pdbx_description
1 polymer ?
#
loop_
_entity_poly.entity_id
_entity_poly.type
_entity_poly.pdbx_seq_one_letter_code
_entity_poly.pdbx_strand_id
1 'polypeptide(L)'
;VETVPLGMGKSPARSAVKPVHPRRLSHALIFSPDVPRAADFMHRTVGLKTTDSSADIICFMHAVHGSDHHVMGLVKSEGPGLHHLSWDTASIHEVGLGMEQMLQAGYTKGWGVGRHVLGSNYFYYVQDPWGSFCEYSHDIDHVPAGFDWPAKDHPVEDSFYVWGPTPPDYFTINTELPSSS
;
A
#
# COMPACT_ATOMS: atom_id res chain seq x y z
N VAL A 1 11.82 18.45 10.81
CA VAL A 1 13.10 17.71 10.73
C VAL A 1 14.11 18.47 11.57
N GLU A 2 14.56 17.88 12.67
CA GLU A 2 15.62 18.47 13.49
C GLU A 2 16.91 18.52 12.65
N THR A 3 17.50 19.70 12.51
CA THR A 3 18.68 19.88 11.66
C THR A 3 19.92 19.42 12.42
N VAL A 4 20.59 18.39 11.90
CA VAL A 4 21.86 17.92 12.45
C VAL A 4 22.92 19.03 12.29
N PRO A 5 23.68 19.39 13.36
CA PRO A 5 24.70 20.42 13.29
C PRO A 5 25.75 20.17 12.21
N LEU A 6 26.33 21.25 11.68
CA LEU A 6 27.44 21.18 10.72
C LEU A 6 28.63 20.45 11.35
N GLY A 7 29.27 19.57 10.58
CA GLY A 7 30.38 18.75 11.05
C GLY A 7 29.99 17.46 11.76
N MET A 8 28.68 17.16 11.91
CA MET A 8 28.20 15.89 12.48
C MET A 8 27.59 14.97 11.42
N GLY A 9 27.82 13.66 11.57
CA GLY A 9 27.19 12.65 10.72
C GLY A 9 25.68 12.58 10.97
N LYS A 10 24.88 12.54 9.89
CA LYS A 10 23.40 12.50 9.98
C LYS A 10 22.83 11.09 10.17
N SER A 11 23.54 10.08 9.70
CA SER A 11 23.07 8.70 9.75
C SER A 11 23.29 8.10 11.14
N PRO A 12 22.30 7.40 11.73
CA PRO A 12 22.54 6.62 12.93
C PRO A 12 23.50 5.47 12.65
N ALA A 13 24.24 5.03 13.67
CA ALA A 13 24.93 3.75 13.64
C ALA A 13 23.90 2.60 13.66
N ARG A 14 24.21 1.46 13.02
CA ARG A 14 23.32 0.29 12.99
C ARG A 14 22.91 -0.19 14.38
N SER A 15 23.83 -0.13 15.36
CA SER A 15 23.56 -0.49 16.77
C SER A 15 22.59 0.45 17.49
N ALA A 16 22.34 1.65 16.94
CA ALA A 16 21.42 2.64 17.50
C ALA A 16 20.04 2.61 16.83
N VAL A 17 19.85 1.81 15.78
CA VAL A 17 18.57 1.63 15.10
C VAL A 17 17.61 0.92 16.05
N LYS A 18 16.44 1.52 16.27
CA LYS A 18 15.35 0.95 17.08
C LYS A 18 14.37 0.19 16.18
N PRO A 19 13.59 -0.75 16.75
CA PRO A 19 12.48 -1.37 16.04
C PRO A 19 11.53 -0.31 15.45
N VAL A 20 11.11 -0.51 14.20
CA VAL A 20 10.10 0.34 13.57
C VAL A 20 8.73 -0.02 14.15
N HIS A 21 8.00 0.98 14.60
CA HIS A 21 6.63 0.84 15.10
C HIS A 21 5.70 1.66 14.22
N PRO A 22 4.91 1.02 13.33
CA PRO A 22 3.93 1.74 12.55
C PRO A 22 2.94 2.49 13.44
N ARG A 23 2.50 3.66 12.97
CA ARG A 23 1.66 4.59 13.74
C ARG A 23 0.20 4.19 13.73
N ARG A 24 -0.27 3.64 12.61
CA ARG A 24 -1.67 3.26 12.37
C ARG A 24 -1.78 2.32 11.17
N LEU A 25 -2.91 1.63 11.07
CA LEU A 25 -3.35 1.05 9.80
C LEU A 25 -3.65 2.19 8.82
N SER A 26 -3.08 2.11 7.62
CA SER A 26 -3.30 3.04 6.51
C SER A 26 -4.51 2.59 5.70
N HIS A 27 -4.43 1.39 5.11
CA HIS A 27 -5.47 0.83 4.27
C HIS A 27 -5.42 -0.69 4.20
N ALA A 28 -6.48 -1.27 3.65
CA ALA A 28 -6.55 -2.69 3.29
C ALA A 28 -6.88 -2.84 1.81
N LEU A 29 -6.19 -3.76 1.14
CA LEU A 29 -6.52 -4.18 -0.22
C LEU A 29 -7.04 -5.61 -0.21
N ILE A 30 -8.17 -5.83 -0.89
CA ILE A 30 -8.78 -7.15 -1.05
C ILE A 30 -8.92 -7.51 -2.52
N PHE A 31 -8.81 -8.81 -2.79
CA PHE A 31 -9.10 -9.39 -4.08
C PHE A 31 -10.62 -9.47 -4.34
N SER A 32 -11.02 -9.30 -5.60
CA SER A 32 -12.41 -9.45 -6.06
C SER A 32 -12.46 -10.03 -7.48
N PRO A 33 -13.42 -10.93 -7.78
CA PRO A 33 -13.69 -11.37 -9.15
C PRO A 33 -14.31 -10.30 -10.04
N ASP A 34 -14.94 -9.29 -9.43
CA ASP A 34 -15.63 -8.21 -10.10
C ASP A 34 -15.38 -6.91 -9.33
N VAL A 35 -14.33 -6.19 -9.73
CA VAL A 35 -13.89 -4.94 -9.08
C VAL A 35 -14.95 -3.85 -9.22
N PRO A 36 -15.52 -3.56 -10.41
CA PRO A 36 -16.58 -2.56 -10.53
C PRO A 36 -17.79 -2.84 -9.64
N ARG A 37 -18.26 -4.10 -9.58
CA ARG A 37 -19.39 -4.48 -8.72
C ARG A 37 -19.06 -4.34 -7.24
N ALA A 38 -17.85 -4.72 -6.82
CA ALA A 38 -17.40 -4.55 -5.45
C ALA A 38 -17.28 -3.07 -5.06
N ALA A 39 -16.77 -2.21 -5.96
CA ALA A 39 -16.68 -0.77 -5.75
C ALA A 39 -18.07 -0.14 -5.60
N ASP A 40 -19.02 -0.51 -6.47
CA ASP A 40 -20.41 -0.07 -6.36
C ASP A 40 -21.06 -0.50 -5.04
N PHE A 41 -20.79 -1.73 -4.57
CA PHE A 41 -21.25 -2.19 -3.26
C PHE A 41 -20.66 -1.35 -2.11
N MET A 42 -19.34 -1.12 -2.12
CA MET A 42 -18.66 -0.30 -1.11
C MET A 42 -19.21 1.14 -1.12
N HIS A 43 -19.51 1.67 -2.30
CA HIS A 43 -20.11 2.98 -2.44
C HIS A 43 -21.53 3.04 -1.84
N ARG A 44 -22.42 2.14 -2.26
CA ARG A 44 -23.84 2.20 -1.86
C ARG A 44 -24.09 1.76 -0.42
N THR A 45 -23.28 0.85 0.11
CA THR A 45 -23.52 0.23 1.42
C THR A 45 -22.66 0.83 2.52
N VAL A 46 -21.36 1.01 2.25
CA VAL A 46 -20.40 1.53 3.24
C VAL A 46 -20.29 3.06 3.14
N GLY A 47 -20.59 3.63 1.97
CA GLY A 47 -20.49 5.07 1.73
C GLY A 47 -19.10 5.53 1.30
N LEU A 48 -18.22 4.62 0.87
CA LEU A 48 -16.91 4.99 0.32
C LEU A 48 -17.06 5.66 -1.05
N LYS A 49 -16.07 6.45 -1.46
CA LYS A 49 -16.01 7.05 -2.79
C LYS A 49 -14.75 6.61 -3.51
N THR A 50 -14.85 6.40 -4.81
CA THR A 50 -13.68 6.13 -5.65
C THR A 50 -12.76 7.34 -5.65
N THR A 51 -11.48 7.08 -5.43
CA THR A 51 -10.41 8.06 -5.54
C THR A 51 -9.72 7.94 -6.88
N ASP A 52 -9.27 6.75 -7.25
CA ASP A 52 -8.70 6.46 -8.58
C ASP A 52 -8.87 4.99 -8.92
N SER A 53 -8.89 4.68 -10.21
CA SER A 53 -8.94 3.31 -10.74
C SER A 53 -7.96 3.11 -11.89
N SER A 54 -7.78 1.86 -12.28
CA SER A 54 -7.11 1.50 -13.53
C SER A 54 -7.81 0.28 -14.12
N ALA A 55 -8.60 0.53 -15.17
CA ALA A 55 -9.48 -0.42 -15.83
C ALA A 55 -10.40 -1.17 -14.83
N ASP A 56 -10.73 -2.43 -15.10
CA ASP A 56 -11.42 -3.32 -14.17
C ASP A 56 -10.46 -4.09 -13.25
N ILE A 57 -9.18 -3.68 -13.22
CA ILE A 57 -8.10 -4.38 -12.52
C ILE A 57 -7.98 -3.90 -11.07
N ILE A 58 -8.02 -2.59 -10.83
CA ILE A 58 -7.83 -2.01 -9.50
C ILE A 58 -8.69 -0.77 -9.27
N CYS A 59 -9.22 -0.63 -8.06
CA CYS A 59 -10.00 0.53 -7.63
C CYS A 59 -9.64 0.91 -6.19
N PHE A 60 -9.32 2.19 -5.98
CA PHE A 60 -8.96 2.76 -4.69
C PHE A 60 -10.10 3.66 -4.19
N MET A 61 -10.46 3.54 -2.90
CA MET A 61 -11.61 4.23 -2.33
C MET A 61 -11.31 4.90 -0.99
N HIS A 62 -11.74 6.15 -0.83
CA HIS A 62 -11.60 6.98 0.38
C HIS A 62 -12.91 7.08 1.18
N ALA A 63 -12.80 7.48 2.45
CA ALA A 63 -13.93 7.77 3.31
C ALA A 63 -14.33 9.25 3.22
N VAL A 64 -15.64 9.54 3.29
CA VAL A 64 -16.20 10.87 2.98
C VAL A 64 -15.97 11.97 4.03
N HIS A 65 -15.51 11.60 5.23
CA HIS A 65 -15.28 12.54 6.33
C HIS A 65 -13.81 12.99 6.46
N GLY A 66 -13.05 12.85 5.38
CA GLY A 66 -11.63 13.09 5.37
C GLY A 66 -10.86 11.82 5.68
N SER A 67 -9.98 11.40 4.77
CA SER A 67 -9.15 10.22 4.94
C SER A 67 -7.94 10.29 4.03
N ASP A 68 -7.05 9.31 4.17
CA ASP A 68 -6.07 9.03 3.14
C ASP A 68 -6.75 8.76 1.78
N HIS A 69 -5.97 8.91 0.71
CA HIS A 69 -6.35 8.66 -0.68
C HIS A 69 -7.13 7.37 -0.83
N HIS A 70 -6.78 6.34 -0.08
CA HIS A 70 -7.63 5.19 0.04
C HIS A 70 -7.51 4.59 1.43
N VAL A 71 -8.64 4.10 1.93
CA VAL A 71 -8.73 3.24 3.12
C VAL A 71 -9.08 1.80 2.73
N MET A 72 -9.63 1.64 1.52
CA MET A 72 -9.95 0.35 0.90
C MET A 72 -9.49 0.36 -0.55
N GLY A 73 -8.83 -0.72 -0.97
CA GLY A 73 -8.57 -0.99 -2.37
C GLY A 73 -9.11 -2.36 -2.79
N LEU A 74 -9.48 -2.47 -4.06
CA LEU A 74 -10.07 -3.64 -4.67
C LEU A 74 -9.18 -4.05 -5.84
N VAL A 75 -8.70 -5.29 -5.87
CA VAL A 75 -7.80 -5.81 -6.90
C VAL A 75 -8.43 -7.03 -7.57
N LYS A 76 -8.34 -7.12 -8.90
CA LYS A 76 -8.91 -8.24 -9.67
C LYS A 76 -8.21 -9.56 -9.31
N SER A 77 -9.01 -10.61 -9.10
CA SER A 77 -8.58 -12.00 -8.98
C SER A 77 -9.70 -12.92 -9.47
N GLU A 78 -9.53 -14.25 -9.42
CA GLU A 78 -10.60 -15.20 -9.75
C GLU A 78 -11.63 -15.36 -8.61
N GLY A 79 -11.31 -14.87 -7.41
CA GLY A 79 -12.21 -14.88 -6.26
C GLY A 79 -11.79 -13.91 -5.16
N PRO A 80 -12.53 -13.87 -4.04
CA PRO A 80 -12.22 -12.98 -2.93
C PRO A 80 -10.94 -13.42 -2.19
N GLY A 81 -10.33 -12.50 -1.45
CA GLY A 81 -9.22 -12.78 -0.55
C GLY A 81 -8.55 -11.51 -0.05
N LEU A 82 -7.66 -11.60 0.93
CA LEU A 82 -6.81 -10.49 1.31
C LEU A 82 -5.64 -10.38 0.33
N HIS A 83 -5.34 -9.15 -0.12
CA HIS A 83 -4.09 -8.88 -0.81
C HIS A 83 -3.05 -8.36 0.18
N HIS A 84 -3.35 -7.26 0.88
CA HIS A 84 -2.44 -6.72 1.87
C HIS A 84 -3.09 -5.79 2.88
N LEU A 85 -2.42 -5.64 4.03
CA LEU A 85 -2.65 -4.59 5.01
C LEU A 85 -1.46 -3.64 5.03
N SER A 86 -1.73 -2.34 4.98
CA SER A 86 -0.71 -1.30 4.91
C SER A 86 -0.62 -0.49 6.19
N TRP A 87 0.60 -0.21 6.62
CA TRP A 87 0.90 0.38 7.92
C TRP A 87 1.73 1.66 7.76
N ASP A 88 1.16 2.77 8.21
CA ASP A 88 1.76 4.10 8.07
C ASP A 88 2.96 4.28 9.02
N THR A 89 4.09 4.70 8.48
CA THR A 89 5.35 4.97 9.20
C THR A 89 5.62 6.47 9.29
N ALA A 90 6.49 6.90 10.20
CA ALA A 90 6.75 8.31 10.41
C ALA A 90 7.59 8.96 9.29
N SER A 91 8.31 8.17 8.50
CA SER A 91 9.15 8.66 7.41
C SER A 91 9.50 7.57 6.40
N ILE A 92 9.91 7.97 5.19
CA ILE A 92 10.54 7.05 4.22
C ILE A 92 11.78 6.34 4.80
N HIS A 93 12.48 6.95 5.76
CA HIS A 93 13.58 6.28 6.44
C HIS A 93 13.08 5.10 7.27
N GLU A 94 11.93 5.22 7.94
CA GLU A 94 11.32 4.10 8.66
C GLU A 94 10.79 3.00 7.73
N VAL A 95 10.36 3.32 6.51
CA VAL A 95 10.06 2.31 5.48
C VAL A 95 11.33 1.48 5.19
N GLY A 96 12.46 2.14 4.96
CA GLY A 96 13.75 1.47 4.72
C GLY A 96 14.27 0.69 5.93
N LEU A 97 14.10 1.22 7.15
CA LEU A 97 14.46 0.49 8.39
C LEU A 97 13.55 -0.72 8.61
N GLY A 98 12.25 -0.60 8.33
CA GLY A 98 11.27 -1.69 8.44
C GLY A 98 11.60 -2.81 7.47
N MET A 99 11.97 -2.48 6.23
CA MET A 99 12.52 -3.44 5.27
C MET A 99 13.72 -4.20 5.84
N GLU A 100 14.76 -3.49 6.27
CA GLU A 100 15.99 -4.12 6.76
C GLU A 100 15.74 -5.00 8.01
N GLN A 101 14.82 -4.61 8.89
CA GLN A 101 14.43 -5.41 10.05
C GLN A 101 13.70 -6.70 9.65
N MET A 102 12.78 -6.65 8.68
CA MET A 102 12.08 -7.84 8.19
C MET A 102 13.03 -8.80 7.46
N LEU A 103 13.95 -8.27 6.66
CA LEU A 103 14.99 -9.06 5.99
C LEU A 103 15.88 -9.80 7.01
N GLN A 104 16.34 -9.11 8.05
CA GLN A 104 17.14 -9.71 9.13
C GLN A 104 16.38 -10.78 9.93
N ALA A 105 15.06 -10.62 10.06
CA ALA A 105 14.18 -11.62 10.67
C ALA A 105 13.87 -12.81 9.75
N GLY A 106 14.38 -12.83 8.52
CA GLY A 106 14.22 -13.93 7.55
C GLY A 106 13.03 -13.79 6.62
N TYR A 107 12.29 -12.69 6.68
CA TYR A 107 11.18 -12.41 5.77
C TYR A 107 11.69 -11.72 4.50
N THR A 108 12.12 -12.53 3.54
CA THR A 108 12.81 -12.05 2.32
C THR A 108 11.93 -11.96 1.07
N LYS A 109 10.70 -12.50 1.13
CA LYS A 109 9.71 -12.40 0.05
C LYS A 109 8.92 -11.10 0.18
N GLY A 110 8.65 -10.45 -0.93
CA GLY A 110 7.99 -9.15 -0.95
C GLY A 110 8.38 -8.31 -2.16
N TRP A 111 8.07 -7.02 -2.10
CA TRP A 111 8.39 -6.05 -3.14
C TRP A 111 9.19 -4.90 -2.51
N GLY A 112 10.38 -4.64 -3.06
CA GLY A 112 11.34 -3.70 -2.50
C GLY A 112 10.82 -2.25 -2.43
N VAL A 113 11.62 -1.37 -1.82
CA VAL A 113 11.20 0.02 -1.59
C VAL A 113 10.90 0.72 -2.92
N GLY A 114 9.77 1.39 -2.98
CA GLY A 114 9.32 2.12 -4.17
C GLY A 114 8.36 3.26 -3.83
N ARG A 115 7.79 3.84 -4.89
CA ARG A 115 6.75 4.87 -4.80
C ARG A 115 5.61 4.59 -5.77
N HIS A 116 4.37 4.57 -5.28
CA HIS A 116 3.19 4.43 -6.12
C HIS A 116 2.89 5.70 -6.93
N VAL A 117 2.29 5.52 -8.10
CA VAL A 117 1.68 6.63 -8.85
C VAL A 117 0.36 7.02 -8.18
N LEU A 118 -0.55 6.05 -8.01
CA LEU A 118 -1.84 6.28 -7.36
C LEU A 118 -1.68 6.31 -5.83
N GLY A 119 -2.14 7.39 -5.20
CA GLY A 119 -1.98 7.64 -3.77
C GLY A 119 -0.62 8.18 -3.35
N SER A 120 0.35 8.29 -4.26
CA SER A 120 1.68 8.89 -4.05
C SER A 120 2.59 8.24 -2.99
N ASN A 121 2.10 7.25 -2.23
CA ASN A 121 2.81 6.75 -1.05
C ASN A 121 4.08 5.98 -1.41
N TYR A 122 5.07 6.12 -0.54
CA TYR A 122 6.20 5.21 -0.51
C TYR A 122 5.74 3.87 0.05
N PHE A 123 6.36 2.80 -0.40
CA PHE A 123 6.00 1.45 0.01
C PHE A 123 7.25 0.58 0.23
N TYR A 124 7.09 -0.43 1.08
CA TYR A 124 7.85 -1.68 1.04
C TYR A 124 6.90 -2.80 1.44
N TYR A 125 6.85 -3.87 0.65
CA TYR A 125 6.00 -5.03 0.93
C TYR A 125 6.83 -6.19 1.45
N VAL A 126 6.29 -6.87 2.45
CA VAL A 126 6.77 -8.15 2.95
C VAL A 126 5.65 -9.17 2.92
N GLN A 127 5.89 -10.34 2.34
CA GLN A 127 4.89 -11.41 2.30
C GLN A 127 4.72 -11.99 3.70
N ASP A 128 3.46 -12.10 4.14
CA ASP A 128 3.11 -12.72 5.40
C ASP A 128 3.09 -14.26 5.29
N PRO A 129 3.02 -14.99 6.43
CA PRO A 129 3.00 -16.45 6.41
C PRO A 129 1.80 -17.11 5.72
N TRP A 130 0.73 -16.36 5.43
CA TRP A 130 -0.49 -16.85 4.77
C TRP A 130 -0.53 -16.53 3.26
N GLY A 131 0.46 -15.79 2.77
CA GLY A 131 0.67 -15.47 1.35
C GLY A 131 0.16 -14.09 0.93
N SER A 132 -0.55 -13.39 1.82
CA SER A 132 -0.86 -11.95 1.72
C SER A 132 0.39 -11.11 2.02
N PHE A 133 0.27 -9.78 2.02
CA PHE A 133 1.39 -8.90 2.35
C PHE A 133 1.08 -7.94 3.51
N CYS A 134 2.13 -7.59 4.24
CA CYS A 134 2.17 -6.37 5.04
C CYS A 134 2.96 -5.32 4.28
N GLU A 135 2.46 -4.09 4.23
CA GLU A 135 3.15 -2.97 3.63
C GLU A 135 3.59 -1.97 4.72
N TYR A 136 4.85 -1.52 4.66
CA TYR A 136 5.26 -0.28 5.33
C TYR A 136 5.06 0.87 4.35
N SER A 137 4.19 1.80 4.72
CA SER A 137 3.78 2.91 3.87
C SER A 137 4.14 4.26 4.48
N HIS A 138 4.30 5.28 3.65
CA HIS A 138 4.51 6.65 4.09
C HIS A 138 4.04 7.66 3.05
N ASP A 139 3.56 8.82 3.49
CA ASP A 139 3.27 9.99 2.64
C ASP A 139 2.19 9.73 1.57
N ILE A 140 1.12 9.04 1.97
CA ILE A 140 -0.07 8.87 1.14
C ILE A 140 -0.82 10.20 1.00
N ASP A 141 -1.34 10.48 -0.19
CA ASP A 141 -2.17 11.66 -0.44
C ASP A 141 -3.38 11.68 0.51
N HIS A 142 -3.89 12.87 0.84
CA HIS A 142 -5.03 13.03 1.74
C HIS A 142 -6.20 13.68 1.01
N VAL A 143 -7.40 13.10 1.16
CA VAL A 143 -8.66 13.65 0.64
C VAL A 143 -9.36 14.39 1.78
N PRO A 144 -9.47 15.73 1.75
CA PRO A 144 -10.15 16.48 2.80
C PRO A 144 -11.65 16.17 2.88
N ALA A 145 -12.25 16.37 4.06
CA ALA A 145 -13.69 16.24 4.23
C ALA A 145 -14.46 17.20 3.31
N GLY A 146 -15.45 16.68 2.59
CA GLY A 146 -16.26 17.47 1.64
C GLY A 146 -15.53 17.88 0.36
N PHE A 147 -14.29 17.42 0.14
CA PHE A 147 -13.58 17.63 -1.11
C PHE A 147 -14.04 16.61 -2.16
N ASP A 148 -14.31 17.09 -3.37
CA ASP A 148 -14.61 16.23 -4.51
C ASP A 148 -13.30 15.88 -5.21
N TRP A 149 -12.73 14.72 -4.86
CA TRP A 149 -11.49 14.26 -5.47
C TRP A 149 -11.71 14.06 -6.98
N PRO A 150 -10.82 14.59 -7.84
CA PRO A 150 -10.95 14.49 -9.29
C PRO A 150 -10.55 13.09 -9.77
N ALA A 151 -11.36 12.09 -9.43
CA ALA A 151 -11.08 10.69 -9.69
C ALA A 151 -10.91 10.40 -11.17
N LYS A 152 -9.91 9.56 -11.50
CA LYS A 152 -9.62 9.16 -12.87
C LYS A 152 -9.51 7.65 -12.99
N ASP A 153 -9.79 7.19 -14.21
CA ASP A 153 -9.39 5.88 -14.68
C ASP A 153 -8.06 6.03 -15.44
N HIS A 154 -6.98 5.49 -14.86
CA HIS A 154 -5.63 5.68 -15.37
C HIS A 154 -5.23 4.52 -16.30
N PRO A 155 -4.38 4.76 -17.32
CA PRO A 155 -3.82 3.69 -18.13
C PRO A 155 -3.02 2.69 -17.28
N VAL A 156 -3.14 1.39 -17.58
CA VAL A 156 -2.50 0.31 -16.81
C VAL A 156 -0.99 0.43 -16.82
N GLU A 157 -0.42 0.83 -17.95
CA GLU A 157 1.02 0.99 -18.15
C GLU A 157 1.67 2.12 -17.35
N ASP A 158 0.88 3.07 -16.83
CA ASP A 158 1.38 4.31 -16.19
C ASP A 158 0.83 4.51 -14.77
N SER A 159 0.07 3.55 -14.23
CA SER A 159 -0.67 3.72 -12.96
C SER A 159 -0.06 3.01 -11.76
N PHE A 160 0.93 2.14 -11.93
CA PHE A 160 1.33 1.24 -10.83
C PHE A 160 2.37 1.86 -9.87
N TYR A 161 3.56 2.22 -10.36
CA TYR A 161 4.65 2.76 -9.53
C TYR A 161 5.59 3.64 -10.36
N VAL A 162 6.14 4.68 -9.74
CA VAL A 162 7.04 5.66 -10.37
C VAL A 162 8.47 5.12 -10.43
N TRP A 163 8.94 4.55 -9.32
CA TRP A 163 10.27 3.96 -9.20
C TRP A 163 10.26 2.88 -8.12
N GLY A 164 11.18 1.93 -8.25
CA GLY A 164 11.26 0.74 -7.42
C GLY A 164 11.77 -0.44 -8.27
N PRO A 165 12.06 -1.60 -7.67
CA PRO A 165 12.30 -2.81 -8.45
C PRO A 165 11.02 -3.23 -9.17
N THR A 166 11.14 -4.07 -10.21
CA THR A 166 9.97 -4.71 -10.81
C THR A 166 9.24 -5.55 -9.75
N PRO A 167 7.89 -5.46 -9.66
CA PRO A 167 7.12 -6.30 -8.76
C PRO A 167 7.36 -7.78 -9.10
N PRO A 168 7.46 -8.66 -8.10
CA PRO A 168 7.61 -10.08 -8.37
C PRO A 168 6.32 -10.65 -8.99
N ASP A 169 6.46 -11.66 -9.86
CA ASP A 169 5.33 -12.29 -10.56
C ASP A 169 4.25 -12.87 -9.62
N TYR A 170 4.61 -13.14 -8.36
CA TYR A 170 3.69 -13.63 -7.33
C TYR A 170 2.92 -12.54 -6.59
N PHE A 171 3.17 -11.26 -6.83
CA PHE A 171 2.55 -10.16 -6.08
C PHE A 171 1.03 -10.11 -6.23
N THR A 172 0.53 -10.47 -7.42
CA THR A 172 -0.91 -10.45 -7.74
C THR A 172 -1.58 -11.82 -7.61
N ILE A 173 -0.88 -12.83 -7.08
CA ILE A 173 -1.44 -14.18 -6.91
C ILE A 173 -2.27 -14.20 -5.62
N ASN A 174 -3.56 -14.50 -5.75
CA ASN A 174 -4.44 -14.73 -4.59
C ASN A 174 -4.22 -16.15 -4.04
N THR A 175 -3.51 -16.25 -2.92
CA THR A 175 -3.17 -17.52 -2.26
C THR A 175 -4.32 -18.10 -1.42
N GLU A 176 -5.42 -17.36 -1.24
CA GLU A 176 -6.62 -17.87 -0.56
C GLU A 176 -7.52 -18.70 -1.48
N LEU A 177 -7.27 -18.66 -2.80
CA LEU A 177 -7.97 -19.53 -3.72
C LEU A 177 -7.53 -20.99 -3.53
N PRO A 178 -8.47 -21.95 -3.68
CA PRO A 178 -8.10 -23.35 -3.70
C PRO A 178 -7.05 -23.60 -4.78
N SER A 179 -5.98 -24.32 -4.45
CA SER A 179 -5.02 -24.79 -5.46
C SER A 179 -5.77 -25.49 -6.58
N SER A 180 -5.53 -25.09 -7.82
CA SER A 180 -6.04 -25.80 -8.99
C SER A 180 -5.58 -27.25 -8.90
N SER A 181 -6.53 -28.16 -8.66
CA SER A 181 -6.30 -29.61 -8.60
C SER A 181 -5.89 -30.19 -9.94
#